data_AF-A0A1Y2IZA1-F1
#
_entry.id   AF-A0A1Y2IZA1-F1
#
_cell.length_a   1.000
_cell.length_b   1.000
_cell.length_c   1.000
_cell.angle_alpha   90.00
_cell.angle_beta   90.00
_cell.angle_gamma   90.00
#
_symmetry.space_group_name_H-M   'P 1'
#
loop_
_entity.id
_entity.type
_entity.pdbx_description
1 polymer ?
#
loop_
_entity_poly.entity_id
_entity_poly.type
_entity_poly.pdbx_seq_one_letter_code
_entity_poly.pdbx_strand_id
1 'polypeptide(L)'
;MSKRQREFEALLTKSKKSKKTPRMPPRSLPVKSRTDAVSSNTNSNDELRTEQQPIPQPPSQQAPLPAAAINATQSSDNIQDAREVRRRRKKLAKRIELMEHDNRTDELSPALAHYHDQARLIARTVHPFMRPGEVLLFGKHAADDFEKDEDAEGSDSDESDSSDALDDRTQRSELKYQYKSLLEMIPNLKDDLEIMDEDQLLILSTYLNNRVRRARGDDGGSLRDRMIGYMSESGIEDYKNPPAVIEKFRRGWYNWYTARMLCPQAALDRFDEDPDKFCETIMAGPEGEDENIIKAGNFPSFLYDQDLADPAQPTKGLLRGKSLWTGPGSARLARGRKDKTPGKPPIAWKYKLDHVTSRTLAYTAMLVRYELNSQTSFQTTDVGGFDGYDLFSEIVDLFSDPESQWCKDTLDWWDSAVFANVPGRQKPTSKSGPLTVADQLRIERCAAIKARKAAQRSDRSIAERPVSEPTVSSQNSQAVLPDN
;
A
#
# COMPACT_ATOMS: atom_id res chain seq x y z
N MET A 1 15.93 -35.33 36.52
CA MET A 1 14.54 -35.35 36.01
C MET A 1 13.56 -35.36 37.18
N SER A 2 12.73 -34.33 37.27
CA SER A 2 11.80 -34.12 38.39
C SER A 2 10.62 -35.09 38.33
N LYS A 3 10.07 -35.47 39.48
CA LYS A 3 8.91 -36.37 39.62
C LYS A 3 7.69 -35.88 38.82
N ARG A 4 7.53 -34.55 38.68
CA ARG A 4 6.50 -33.91 37.84
C ARG A 4 6.67 -34.18 36.34
N GLN A 5 7.91 -34.40 35.90
CA GLN A 5 8.24 -34.65 34.50
C GLN A 5 7.80 -36.07 34.05
N ARG A 6 7.86 -37.05 34.95
CA ARG A 6 7.42 -38.44 34.68
C ARG A 6 5.90 -38.61 34.69
N GLU A 7 5.21 -37.90 35.58
CA GLU A 7 3.74 -37.94 35.66
C GLU A 7 3.07 -37.27 34.43
N PHE A 8 3.75 -36.30 33.80
CA PHE A 8 3.25 -35.61 32.61
C PHE A 8 3.43 -36.43 31.32
N GLU A 9 4.54 -37.17 31.16
CA GLU A 9 4.75 -38.07 30.01
C GLU A 9 3.74 -39.23 29.98
N ALA A 10 3.28 -39.68 31.15
CA ALA A 10 2.24 -40.71 31.27
C ALA A 10 0.84 -40.23 30.81
N LEU A 11 0.58 -38.93 30.82
CA LEU A 11 -0.67 -38.33 30.32
C LEU A 11 -0.66 -38.12 28.80
N LEU A 12 0.51 -37.86 28.22
CA LEU A 12 0.70 -37.61 26.78
C LEU A 12 0.52 -38.86 25.90
N THR A 13 0.74 -40.06 26.44
CA THR A 13 0.58 -41.32 25.70
C THR A 13 -0.89 -41.73 25.51
N LYS A 14 -1.84 -41.14 26.25
CA LYS A 14 -3.27 -41.49 26.16
C LYS A 14 -4.07 -40.68 25.12
N SER A 15 -3.53 -39.59 24.57
CA SER A 15 -4.28 -38.63 23.73
C SER A 15 -3.86 -38.60 22.25
N LYS A 16 -3.63 -39.77 21.63
CA LYS A 16 -3.34 -39.85 20.18
C LYS A 16 -4.19 -40.89 19.47
N LYS A 17 -5.51 -40.68 19.39
CA LYS A 17 -6.35 -41.25 18.31
C LYS A 17 -7.49 -40.30 17.95
N SER A 18 -7.29 -39.46 16.93
CA SER A 18 -8.38 -38.86 16.15
C SER A 18 -7.98 -38.77 14.67
N LYS A 19 -8.94 -39.11 13.81
CA LYS A 19 -8.79 -39.56 12.41
C LYS A 19 -8.62 -38.38 11.45
N LYS A 20 -7.65 -38.46 10.52
CA LYS A 20 -7.54 -37.59 9.35
C LYS A 20 -8.58 -37.98 8.29
N THR A 21 -9.37 -37.02 7.80
CA THR A 21 -10.20 -37.16 6.60
C THR A 21 -9.40 -36.80 5.33
N PRO A 22 -9.60 -37.50 4.19
CA PRO A 22 -8.83 -37.26 2.97
C PRO A 22 -9.38 -36.06 2.15
N ARG A 23 -8.47 -35.23 1.64
CA ARG A 23 -8.75 -34.11 0.72
C ARG A 23 -9.15 -34.63 -0.67
N MET A 24 -10.23 -34.09 -1.24
CA MET A 24 -10.64 -34.33 -2.63
C MET A 24 -9.74 -33.58 -3.64
N PRO A 25 -9.57 -34.12 -4.87
CA PRO A 25 -8.78 -33.49 -5.94
C PRO A 25 -9.58 -32.40 -6.70
N PRO A 26 -8.89 -31.46 -7.39
CA PRO A 26 -9.51 -30.30 -8.02
C PRO A 26 -10.19 -30.62 -9.36
N ARG A 27 -11.32 -29.96 -9.63
CA ARG A 27 -12.16 -30.10 -10.82
C ARG A 27 -11.76 -29.07 -11.89
N SER A 28 -11.53 -29.51 -13.13
CA SER A 28 -11.23 -28.66 -14.29
C SER A 28 -12.50 -28.01 -14.88
N LEU A 29 -12.41 -26.75 -15.32
CA LEU A 29 -13.47 -26.04 -16.05
C LEU A 29 -13.08 -25.82 -17.52
N PRO A 30 -14.03 -25.89 -18.48
CA PRO A 30 -13.75 -25.80 -19.91
C PRO A 30 -13.79 -24.37 -20.46
N VAL A 31 -12.94 -24.15 -21.47
CA VAL A 31 -12.77 -22.93 -22.28
C VAL A 31 -13.92 -22.77 -23.29
N LYS A 32 -14.43 -21.54 -23.48
CA LYS A 32 -15.19 -21.17 -24.70
C LYS A 32 -14.74 -19.83 -25.28
N SER A 33 -14.75 -19.82 -26.60
CA SER A 33 -14.12 -18.89 -27.56
C SER A 33 -14.99 -17.69 -27.95
N ARG A 34 -14.29 -16.64 -28.38
CA ARG A 34 -14.75 -15.42 -29.08
C ARG A 34 -15.50 -15.72 -30.39
N THR A 35 -16.44 -14.83 -30.75
CA THR A 35 -16.65 -14.34 -32.12
C THR A 35 -17.24 -12.92 -32.10
N ASP A 36 -16.71 -12.06 -32.97
CA ASP A 36 -17.09 -10.68 -33.25
C ASP A 36 -18.36 -10.56 -34.12
N ALA A 37 -19.06 -9.41 -34.07
CA ALA A 37 -19.79 -8.85 -35.22
C ALA A 37 -20.12 -7.35 -35.01
N VAL A 38 -19.61 -6.55 -35.93
CA VAL A 38 -19.91 -5.13 -36.20
C VAL A 38 -21.07 -5.08 -37.20
N SER A 39 -22.03 -4.15 -37.06
CA SER A 39 -22.57 -3.42 -38.21
C SER A 39 -23.43 -2.20 -37.83
N SER A 40 -23.17 -1.14 -38.59
CA SER A 40 -23.87 0.14 -38.73
C SER A 40 -25.23 0.01 -39.45
N ASN A 41 -26.18 0.94 -39.21
CA ASN A 41 -26.71 1.80 -40.28
C ASN A 41 -27.66 2.92 -39.81
N THR A 42 -27.62 3.97 -40.62
CA THR A 42 -28.24 5.29 -40.56
C THR A 42 -29.62 5.40 -41.22
N ASN A 43 -30.41 6.32 -40.69
CA ASN A 43 -31.49 7.17 -41.25
C ASN A 43 -32.10 6.90 -42.62
N SER A 44 -33.43 6.99 -42.66
CA SER A 44 -34.20 7.72 -43.68
C SER A 44 -35.66 7.84 -43.25
N ASN A 45 -36.20 9.06 -43.19
CA ASN A 45 -37.65 9.30 -43.27
C ASN A 45 -37.89 10.55 -44.12
N ASP A 46 -38.77 10.34 -45.09
CA ASP A 46 -39.07 11.15 -46.25
C ASP A 46 -40.34 11.98 -46.04
N GLU A 47 -40.51 12.97 -46.90
CA GLU A 47 -41.38 14.14 -46.84
C GLU A 47 -42.89 13.87 -46.93
N LEU A 48 -43.69 14.83 -46.43
CA LEU A 48 -44.90 15.26 -47.14
C LEU A 48 -45.27 16.73 -46.83
N ARG A 49 -45.37 17.50 -47.90
CA ARG A 49 -45.52 18.96 -48.02
C ARG A 49 -46.99 19.31 -48.29
N THR A 50 -47.47 20.43 -47.73
CA THR A 50 -48.59 21.19 -48.31
C THR A 50 -48.35 22.68 -48.10
N GLU A 51 -48.45 23.45 -49.19
CA GLU A 51 -48.16 24.88 -49.32
C GLU A 51 -49.33 25.77 -48.90
N GLN A 52 -49.05 26.99 -48.43
CA GLN A 52 -49.82 28.22 -48.74
C GLN A 52 -49.03 29.51 -48.40
N GLN A 53 -49.35 30.58 -49.14
CA GLN A 53 -48.58 31.80 -49.50
C GLN A 53 -48.58 32.98 -48.47
N PRO A 54 -47.86 34.10 -48.71
CA PRO A 54 -47.24 34.95 -47.66
C PRO A 54 -47.75 36.42 -47.49
N ILE A 55 -47.25 37.10 -46.42
CA ILE A 55 -47.13 38.58 -46.12
C ILE A 55 -48.36 39.24 -45.41
N PRO A 56 -48.27 40.31 -44.55
CA PRO A 56 -47.15 41.10 -43.95
C PRO A 56 -47.15 41.26 -42.40
N GLN A 57 -46.04 41.74 -41.81
CA GLN A 57 -45.95 42.26 -40.42
C GLN A 57 -46.39 43.74 -40.32
N PRO A 58 -46.92 44.18 -39.15
CA PRO A 58 -46.26 45.26 -38.36
C PRO A 58 -46.52 45.15 -36.82
N PRO A 59 -46.21 46.16 -35.97
CA PRO A 59 -44.93 46.39 -35.31
C PRO A 59 -44.93 46.17 -33.77
N SER A 60 -43.76 45.84 -33.23
CA SER A 60 -43.23 46.22 -31.90
C SER A 60 -44.19 46.28 -30.69
N GLN A 61 -44.23 45.20 -29.90
CA GLN A 61 -44.50 45.28 -28.46
C GLN A 61 -43.44 44.48 -27.70
N GLN A 62 -42.74 45.16 -26.78
CA GLN A 62 -41.76 44.56 -25.88
C GLN A 62 -42.45 43.51 -24.99
N ALA A 63 -42.04 42.25 -25.13
CA ALA A 63 -42.41 41.19 -24.19
C ALA A 63 -41.42 41.16 -23.02
N PRO A 64 -41.88 40.90 -21.79
CA PRO A 64 -41.02 40.85 -20.60
C PRO A 64 -40.07 39.64 -20.65
N LEU A 65 -38.88 39.83 -20.06
CA LEU A 65 -37.80 38.84 -19.95
C LEU A 65 -38.28 37.48 -19.39
N PRO A 66 -37.70 36.33 -19.80
CA PRO A 66 -38.20 35.01 -19.44
C PRO A 66 -37.67 34.56 -18.07
N ALA A 67 -38.33 34.97 -16.99
CA ALA A 67 -38.13 34.40 -15.66
C ALA A 67 -38.49 32.89 -15.60
N ALA A 68 -39.31 32.40 -16.55
CA ALA A 68 -39.78 31.03 -16.61
C ALA A 68 -38.70 30.00 -17.04
N ALA A 69 -37.70 30.41 -17.83
CA ALA A 69 -36.65 29.51 -18.30
C ALA A 69 -35.63 29.16 -17.20
N ILE A 70 -35.37 30.10 -16.28
CA ILE A 70 -34.46 29.89 -15.15
C ILE A 70 -35.11 28.95 -14.11
N ASN A 71 -36.40 29.14 -13.81
CA ASN A 71 -37.14 28.29 -12.87
C ASN A 71 -37.40 26.86 -13.41
N ALA A 72 -37.61 26.69 -14.73
CA ALA A 72 -37.76 25.37 -15.33
C ALA A 72 -36.45 24.56 -15.31
N THR A 73 -35.31 25.23 -15.51
CA THR A 73 -33.98 24.59 -15.47
C THR A 73 -33.57 24.25 -14.03
N GLN A 74 -33.78 25.17 -13.08
CA GLN A 74 -33.54 24.90 -11.65
C GLN A 74 -34.46 23.82 -11.06
N SER A 75 -35.70 23.70 -11.54
CA SER A 75 -36.61 22.62 -11.10
C SER A 75 -36.28 21.27 -11.71
N SER A 76 -35.81 21.20 -12.96
CA SER A 76 -35.32 19.95 -13.55
C SER A 76 -34.03 19.45 -12.90
N ASP A 77 -33.10 20.36 -12.58
CA ASP A 77 -31.83 20.04 -11.93
C ASP A 77 -32.05 19.52 -10.51
N ASN A 78 -32.91 20.19 -9.72
CA ASN A 78 -33.31 19.71 -8.38
C ASN A 78 -33.98 18.32 -8.39
N ILE A 79 -34.80 18.02 -9.41
CA ILE A 79 -35.43 16.70 -9.54
C ILE A 79 -34.39 15.62 -9.90
N GLN A 80 -33.42 15.96 -10.74
CA GLN A 80 -32.35 15.05 -11.14
C GLN A 80 -31.41 14.75 -9.96
N ASP A 81 -31.05 15.75 -9.16
CA ASP A 81 -30.25 15.59 -7.95
C ASP A 81 -30.98 14.75 -6.89
N ALA A 82 -32.27 14.98 -6.69
CA ALA A 82 -33.07 14.15 -5.79
C ALA A 82 -33.14 12.68 -6.25
N ARG A 83 -33.17 12.44 -7.57
CA ARG A 83 -33.15 11.08 -8.16
C ARG A 83 -31.79 10.41 -8.00
N GLU A 84 -30.71 11.15 -8.19
CA GLU A 84 -29.32 10.74 -7.96
C GLU A 84 -29.12 10.29 -6.51
N VAL A 85 -29.48 11.15 -5.53
CA VAL A 85 -29.37 10.87 -4.10
C VAL A 85 -30.21 9.64 -3.72
N ARG A 86 -31.45 9.53 -4.22
CA ARG A 86 -32.29 8.35 -3.98
C ARG A 86 -31.67 7.07 -4.55
N ARG A 87 -31.07 7.13 -5.74
CA ARG A 87 -30.36 6.00 -6.36
C ARG A 87 -29.14 5.62 -5.53
N ARG A 88 -28.39 6.60 -5.01
CA ARG A 88 -27.24 6.38 -4.15
C ARG A 88 -27.63 5.71 -2.84
N ARG A 89 -28.64 6.23 -2.13
CA ARG A 89 -29.20 5.63 -0.91
C ARG A 89 -29.58 4.15 -1.10
N LYS A 90 -30.24 3.81 -2.22
CA LYS A 90 -30.57 2.41 -2.54
C LYS A 90 -29.33 1.53 -2.73
N LYS A 91 -28.30 2.04 -3.43
CA LYS A 91 -27.04 1.31 -3.63
C LYS A 91 -26.30 1.12 -2.31
N LEU A 92 -26.26 2.16 -1.47
CA LEU A 92 -25.64 2.13 -0.15
C LEU A 92 -26.34 1.12 0.76
N ALA A 93 -27.67 1.19 0.90
CA ALA A 93 -28.46 0.27 1.71
C ALA A 93 -28.19 -1.20 1.34
N LYS A 94 -28.15 -1.51 0.03
CA LYS A 94 -27.82 -2.86 -0.44
C LYS A 94 -26.39 -3.29 -0.05
N ARG A 95 -25.40 -2.38 -0.11
CA ARG A 95 -24.04 -2.68 0.34
C ARG A 95 -23.99 -2.93 1.85
N ILE A 96 -24.69 -2.11 2.63
CA ILE A 96 -24.75 -2.25 4.10
C ILE A 96 -25.41 -3.57 4.49
N GLU A 97 -26.51 -3.97 3.84
CA GLU A 97 -27.16 -5.26 4.06
C GLU A 97 -26.19 -6.44 3.82
N LEU A 98 -25.40 -6.37 2.74
CA LEU A 98 -24.36 -7.36 2.46
C LEU A 98 -23.24 -7.34 3.52
N MET A 99 -22.83 -6.16 3.98
CA MET A 99 -21.81 -6.05 5.04
C MET A 99 -22.31 -6.61 6.36
N GLU A 100 -23.58 -6.39 6.69
CA GLU A 100 -24.21 -6.94 7.88
C GLU A 100 -24.31 -8.47 7.81
N HIS A 101 -24.69 -9.01 6.65
CA HIS A 101 -24.67 -10.44 6.39
C HIS A 101 -23.26 -11.03 6.57
N ASP A 102 -22.25 -10.42 5.94
CA ASP A 102 -20.85 -10.82 6.01
C ASP A 102 -20.27 -10.72 7.44
N ASN A 103 -20.75 -9.76 8.24
CA ASN A 103 -20.39 -9.63 9.65
C ASN A 103 -20.95 -10.77 10.50
N ARG A 104 -22.19 -11.21 10.22
CA ARG A 104 -22.86 -12.28 10.96
C ARG A 104 -22.38 -13.67 10.57
N THR A 105 -22.16 -13.90 9.29
CA THR A 105 -21.82 -15.22 8.73
C THR A 105 -20.33 -15.47 8.62
N ASP A 106 -19.53 -14.40 8.69
CA ASP A 106 -18.09 -14.43 8.43
C ASP A 106 -17.72 -14.85 6.98
N GLU A 107 -18.70 -14.82 6.08
CA GLU A 107 -18.50 -15.06 4.66
C GLU A 107 -18.13 -13.75 3.93
N LEU A 108 -17.63 -13.88 2.70
CA LEU A 108 -17.37 -12.75 1.81
C LEU A 108 -18.38 -12.74 0.67
N SER A 109 -19.26 -11.75 0.69
CA SER A 109 -20.11 -11.43 -0.44
C SER A 109 -19.26 -11.00 -1.65
N PRO A 110 -19.40 -11.64 -2.84
CA PRO A 110 -18.59 -11.30 -4.02
C PRO A 110 -18.68 -9.83 -4.43
N ALA A 111 -19.84 -9.20 -4.23
CA ALA A 111 -20.06 -7.79 -4.51
C ALA A 111 -19.23 -6.85 -3.60
N LEU A 112 -18.75 -7.35 -2.46
CA LEU A 112 -17.92 -6.61 -1.51
C LEU A 112 -16.43 -6.94 -1.66
N ALA A 113 -16.00 -7.71 -2.68
CA ALA A 113 -14.60 -8.11 -2.84
C ALA A 113 -13.62 -6.92 -2.82
N HIS A 114 -13.96 -5.80 -3.47
CA HIS A 114 -13.13 -4.60 -3.45
C HIS A 114 -13.08 -3.96 -2.05
N TYR A 115 -14.23 -3.81 -1.38
CA TYR A 115 -14.28 -3.29 0.00
C TYR A 115 -13.52 -4.19 0.97
N HIS A 116 -13.63 -5.50 0.81
CA HIS A 116 -12.87 -6.47 1.58
C HIS A 116 -11.37 -6.28 1.42
N ASP A 117 -10.88 -6.16 0.18
CA ASP A 117 -9.46 -5.98 -0.09
C ASP A 117 -8.93 -4.63 0.44
N GLN A 118 -9.68 -3.54 0.28
CA GLN A 118 -9.31 -2.22 0.84
C GLN A 118 -9.35 -2.22 2.37
N ALA A 119 -10.37 -2.81 2.99
CA ALA A 119 -10.46 -2.90 4.44
C ALA A 119 -9.31 -3.70 5.06
N ARG A 120 -8.81 -4.71 4.34
CA ARG A 120 -7.63 -5.46 4.76
C ARG A 120 -6.33 -4.67 4.64
N LEU A 121 -6.26 -3.67 3.75
CA LEU A 121 -5.08 -2.81 3.62
C LEU A 121 -4.94 -1.84 4.79
N ILE A 122 -6.03 -1.44 5.43
CA ILE A 122 -6.02 -0.51 6.58
C ILE A 122 -4.98 -0.92 7.63
N ALA A 123 -4.96 -2.21 8.01
CA ALA A 123 -4.00 -2.73 8.99
C ALA A 123 -2.54 -2.59 8.54
N ARG A 124 -2.30 -2.70 7.22
CA ARG A 124 -0.97 -2.77 6.62
C ARG A 124 -0.38 -1.41 6.31
N THR A 125 -1.22 -0.45 5.91
CA THR A 125 -0.78 0.83 5.35
C THR A 125 -1.17 2.03 6.21
N VAL A 126 -2.20 1.90 7.05
CA VAL A 126 -2.72 3.02 7.85
C VAL A 126 -2.40 2.82 9.32
N HIS A 127 -3.09 1.90 9.99
CA HIS A 127 -2.89 1.69 11.42
C HIS A 127 -3.42 0.30 11.86
N PRO A 128 -2.61 -0.55 12.51
CA PRO A 128 -3.01 -1.91 12.87
C PRO A 128 -4.01 -2.01 14.03
N PHE A 129 -4.14 -0.94 14.81
CA PHE A 129 -5.08 -0.82 15.91
C PHE A 129 -6.20 0.18 15.64
N MET A 130 -6.36 0.61 14.38
CA MET A 130 -7.44 1.51 13.99
C MET A 130 -8.78 1.01 14.54
N ARG A 131 -9.56 1.93 15.10
CA ARG A 131 -10.95 1.71 15.48
C ARG A 131 -11.82 2.47 14.50
N PRO A 132 -12.28 1.83 13.39
CA PRO A 132 -12.94 2.55 12.31
C PRO A 132 -14.16 3.35 12.77
N GLY A 133 -14.93 2.85 13.74
CA GLY A 133 -16.08 3.60 14.27
C GLY A 133 -15.69 4.92 14.96
N GLU A 134 -14.63 4.90 15.75
CA GLU A 134 -14.10 6.10 16.42
C GLU A 134 -13.58 7.11 15.39
N VAL A 135 -12.81 6.64 14.40
CA VAL A 135 -12.25 7.46 13.33
C VAL A 135 -13.34 8.10 12.46
N LEU A 136 -14.34 7.31 12.06
CA LEU A 136 -15.43 7.82 11.20
C LEU A 136 -16.34 8.77 11.97
N LEU A 137 -16.60 8.52 13.26
CA LEU A 137 -17.38 9.43 14.10
C LEU A 137 -16.62 10.74 14.33
N PHE A 138 -15.32 10.66 14.66
CA PHE A 138 -14.44 11.81 14.74
C PHE A 138 -14.48 12.63 13.46
N GLY A 139 -14.28 12.00 12.31
CA GLY A 139 -14.31 12.69 11.01
C GLY A 139 -15.65 13.30 10.66
N LYS A 140 -16.78 12.72 11.09
CA LYS A 140 -18.13 13.28 10.88
C LYS A 140 -18.38 14.54 11.71
N HIS A 141 -17.78 14.64 12.90
CA HIS A 141 -17.92 15.80 13.78
C HIS A 141 -16.84 16.87 13.57
N ALA A 142 -15.63 16.47 13.17
CA ALA A 142 -14.50 17.35 12.96
C ALA A 142 -14.32 17.81 11.49
N ALA A 143 -15.20 17.38 10.57
CA ALA A 143 -15.16 17.72 9.15
C ALA A 143 -15.02 19.24 8.90
N ASP A 144 -15.75 20.04 9.68
CA ASP A 144 -15.80 21.50 9.54
C ASP A 144 -14.58 22.23 10.15
N ASP A 145 -13.80 21.55 11.00
CA ASP A 145 -12.63 22.13 11.66
C ASP A 145 -11.31 21.79 10.94
N PHE A 146 -11.29 20.76 10.08
CA PHE A 146 -10.08 20.37 9.34
C PHE A 146 -9.55 21.44 8.39
N GLU A 147 -10.42 22.33 7.86
CA GLU A 147 -10.03 23.43 6.97
C GLU A 147 -9.39 24.60 7.74
N LYS A 148 -9.68 24.77 9.03
CA LYS A 148 -9.11 25.86 9.85
C LYS A 148 -7.70 25.57 10.36
N ASP A 149 -7.39 24.29 10.58
CA ASP A 149 -6.09 23.88 11.11
C ASP A 149 -4.97 23.97 10.07
N GLU A 150 -5.25 23.80 8.77
CA GLU A 150 -4.21 23.91 7.71
C GLU A 150 -3.68 25.35 7.58
N ASP A 151 -4.44 26.35 8.02
CA ASP A 151 -4.03 27.76 8.07
C ASP A 151 -3.33 28.15 9.38
N ALA A 152 -3.34 27.29 10.41
CA ALA A 152 -2.80 27.55 11.74
C ALA A 152 -1.41 26.94 12.00
N GLU A 153 -0.92 26.07 11.10
CA GLU A 153 0.40 25.40 11.13
C GLU A 153 1.61 26.35 11.04
N GLY A 154 1.40 27.67 11.17
CA GLY A 154 2.45 28.70 11.18
C GLY A 154 2.41 29.65 12.38
N SER A 155 1.55 29.43 13.38
CA SER A 155 1.53 30.25 14.59
C SER A 155 2.25 29.53 15.72
N ASP A 156 3.55 29.77 15.87
CA ASP A 156 4.30 29.54 17.12
C ASP A 156 3.62 30.37 18.23
N SER A 157 2.63 29.78 18.91
CA SER A 157 2.14 30.29 20.18
C SER A 157 2.96 29.63 21.28
N ASP A 158 3.84 30.43 21.91
CA ASP A 158 4.63 30.13 23.11
C ASP A 158 3.75 29.83 24.35
N GLU A 159 2.76 28.94 24.26
CA GLU A 159 2.08 28.40 25.43
C GLU A 159 2.85 27.17 25.93
N SER A 160 3.07 27.10 27.24
CA SER A 160 3.76 25.99 27.87
C SER A 160 2.93 24.71 27.70
N ASP A 161 3.25 23.96 26.65
CA ASP A 161 2.58 22.72 26.33
C ASP A 161 2.81 21.70 27.45
N SER A 162 1.77 21.43 28.24
CA SER A 162 1.78 20.31 29.17
C SER A 162 1.83 18.99 28.40
N SER A 163 2.39 17.93 29.00
CA SER A 163 2.42 16.58 28.41
C SER A 163 1.04 16.15 27.91
N ASP A 164 0.00 16.38 28.71
CA ASP A 164 -1.38 16.01 28.38
C ASP A 164 -1.90 16.74 27.11
N ALA A 165 -1.49 18.00 26.90
CA ALA A 165 -1.91 18.78 25.74
C ALA A 165 -1.15 18.40 24.45
N LEU A 166 0.07 17.88 24.57
CA LEU A 166 0.81 17.30 23.44
C LEU A 166 0.23 15.95 23.04
N ASP A 167 -0.16 15.13 24.00
CA ASP A 167 -0.77 13.82 23.77
C ASP A 167 -2.12 13.95 23.05
N ASP A 168 -2.98 14.90 23.47
CA ASP A 168 -4.28 15.13 22.80
C ASP A 168 -4.10 15.61 21.35
N ARG A 169 -3.16 16.53 21.09
CA ARG A 169 -2.84 16.99 19.73
C ARG A 169 -2.33 15.86 18.85
N THR A 170 -1.44 15.04 19.38
CA THR A 170 -0.88 13.89 18.67
C THR A 170 -1.98 12.89 18.33
N GLN A 171 -2.86 12.57 19.29
CA GLN A 171 -4.00 11.69 19.08
C GLN A 171 -4.97 12.25 18.03
N ARG A 172 -5.28 13.55 18.07
CA ARG A 172 -6.14 14.23 17.08
C ARG A 172 -5.52 14.19 15.68
N SER A 173 -4.22 14.46 15.55
CA SER A 173 -3.49 14.39 14.29
C SER A 173 -3.53 12.98 13.71
N GLU A 174 -3.33 11.96 14.55
CA GLU A 174 -3.41 10.56 14.13
C GLU A 174 -4.84 10.18 13.69
N LEU A 175 -5.89 10.60 14.40
CA LEU A 175 -7.27 10.39 13.98
C LEU A 175 -7.59 11.10 12.65
N LYS A 176 -7.08 12.32 12.43
CA LYS A 176 -7.20 13.07 11.17
C LYS A 176 -6.53 12.31 10.02
N TYR A 177 -5.31 11.81 10.22
CA TYR A 177 -4.61 10.98 9.23
C TYR A 177 -5.39 9.71 8.89
N GLN A 178 -5.86 8.98 9.92
CA GLN A 178 -6.63 7.76 9.74
C GLN A 178 -7.94 8.01 8.98
N TYR A 179 -8.63 9.11 9.29
CA TYR A 179 -9.86 9.49 8.61
C TYR A 179 -9.62 9.83 7.14
N LYS A 180 -8.65 10.72 6.83
CA LYS A 180 -8.26 11.05 5.45
C LYS A 180 -7.90 9.77 4.66
N SER A 181 -7.13 8.88 5.27
CA SER A 181 -6.75 7.59 4.66
C SER A 181 -7.96 6.70 4.36
N LEU A 182 -8.96 6.62 5.25
CA LEU A 182 -10.17 5.84 5.00
C LEU A 182 -10.98 6.39 3.81
N LEU A 183 -11.09 7.72 3.70
CA LEU A 183 -11.79 8.36 2.58
C LEU A 183 -11.14 8.06 1.24
N GLU A 184 -9.82 8.00 1.19
CA GLU A 184 -9.05 7.66 -0.02
C GLU A 184 -9.16 6.17 -0.38
N MET A 185 -9.11 5.28 0.62
CA MET A 185 -9.07 3.84 0.40
C MET A 185 -10.44 3.23 0.10
N ILE A 186 -11.49 3.70 0.78
CA ILE A 186 -12.83 3.11 0.70
C ILE A 186 -13.65 3.84 -0.37
N PRO A 187 -14.05 3.17 -1.46
CA PRO A 187 -14.70 3.83 -2.58
C PRO A 187 -15.99 4.54 -2.17
N ASN A 188 -16.13 5.78 -2.62
CA ASN A 188 -17.32 6.61 -2.42
C ASN A 188 -17.65 6.86 -0.93
N LEU A 189 -16.71 6.62 -0.01
CA LEU A 189 -16.98 6.74 1.43
C LEU A 189 -17.37 8.16 1.82
N LYS A 190 -16.68 9.17 1.27
CA LYS A 190 -16.95 10.60 1.55
C LYS A 190 -18.43 10.94 1.38
N ASP A 191 -18.97 10.78 0.16
CA ASP A 191 -20.38 11.10 -0.09
C ASP A 191 -21.36 10.01 0.39
N ASP A 192 -20.88 8.82 0.81
CA ASP A 192 -21.74 7.85 1.51
C ASP A 192 -21.96 8.27 2.97
N LEU A 193 -20.96 8.85 3.65
CA LEU A 193 -21.06 9.27 5.06
C LEU A 193 -22.12 10.37 5.28
N GLU A 194 -22.32 11.26 4.30
CA GLU A 194 -23.32 12.33 4.35
C GLU A 194 -24.76 11.82 4.42
N ILE A 195 -25.01 10.64 3.85
CA ILE A 195 -26.36 10.05 3.74
C ILE A 195 -26.55 8.82 4.65
N MET A 196 -25.52 8.45 5.40
CA MET A 196 -25.49 7.28 6.28
C MET A 196 -26.04 7.63 7.67
N ASP A 197 -26.96 6.80 8.15
CA ASP A 197 -27.42 6.86 9.54
C ASP A 197 -26.42 6.17 10.50
N GLU A 198 -26.68 6.28 11.81
CA GLU A 198 -25.78 5.74 12.85
C GLU A 198 -25.67 4.21 12.81
N ASP A 199 -26.77 3.50 12.52
CA ASP A 199 -26.79 2.04 12.43
C ASP A 199 -25.96 1.54 11.24
N GLN A 200 -26.12 2.17 10.08
CA GLN A 200 -25.32 1.87 8.89
C GLN A 200 -23.84 2.15 9.13
N LEU A 201 -23.51 3.24 9.85
CA LEU A 201 -22.14 3.58 10.22
C LEU A 201 -21.54 2.51 11.13
N LEU A 202 -22.31 2.02 12.11
CA LEU A 202 -21.90 0.94 12.99
C LEU A 202 -21.65 -0.37 12.22
N ILE A 203 -22.51 -0.72 11.27
CA ILE A 203 -22.36 -1.91 10.42
C ILE A 203 -21.07 -1.82 9.59
N LEU A 204 -20.84 -0.68 8.92
CA LEU A 204 -19.61 -0.44 8.16
C LEU A 204 -18.38 -0.52 9.06
N SER A 205 -18.42 0.15 10.21
CA SER A 205 -17.31 0.17 11.18
C SER A 205 -16.95 -1.23 11.67
N THR A 206 -17.96 -2.03 11.97
CA THR A 206 -17.81 -3.44 12.36
C THR A 206 -17.20 -4.27 11.23
N TYR A 207 -17.68 -4.05 10.00
CA TYR A 207 -17.14 -4.72 8.81
C TYR A 207 -15.65 -4.41 8.62
N LEU A 208 -15.26 -3.14 8.65
CA LEU A 208 -13.87 -2.71 8.51
C LEU A 208 -12.99 -3.32 9.62
N ASN A 209 -13.40 -3.21 10.89
CA ASN A 209 -12.65 -3.74 12.03
C ASN A 209 -12.44 -5.26 11.93
N ASN A 210 -13.47 -6.01 11.51
CA ASN A 210 -13.38 -7.45 11.31
C ASN A 210 -12.33 -7.81 10.23
N ARG A 211 -12.27 -7.04 9.12
CA ARG A 211 -11.29 -7.28 8.05
C ARG A 211 -9.87 -6.87 8.44
N VAL A 212 -9.71 -5.78 9.20
CA VAL A 212 -8.42 -5.38 9.81
C VAL A 212 -7.88 -6.48 10.71
N ARG A 213 -8.69 -6.99 11.63
CA ARG A 213 -8.32 -8.09 12.54
C ARG A 213 -7.94 -9.36 11.79
N ARG A 214 -8.70 -9.74 10.76
CA ARG A 214 -8.39 -10.89 9.91
C ARG A 214 -7.09 -10.72 9.12
N ALA A 215 -6.86 -9.54 8.54
CA ALA A 215 -5.62 -9.24 7.84
C ALA A 215 -4.41 -9.47 8.75
N ARG A 216 -4.47 -8.95 9.98
CA ARG A 216 -3.43 -9.13 10.98
C ARG A 216 -3.21 -10.59 11.38
N GLY A 217 -4.29 -11.36 11.58
CA GLY A 217 -4.20 -12.78 11.89
C GLY A 217 -3.57 -13.61 10.76
N ASP A 218 -3.97 -13.36 9.51
CA ASP A 218 -3.41 -14.04 8.33
C ASP A 218 -1.93 -13.70 8.13
N ASP A 219 -1.59 -12.42 8.27
CA ASP A 219 -0.24 -11.91 8.04
C ASP A 219 0.72 -12.43 9.13
N GLY A 220 0.33 -12.37 10.41
CA GLY A 220 1.09 -12.93 11.54
C GLY A 220 1.30 -14.44 11.42
N GLY A 221 0.23 -15.19 11.06
CA GLY A 221 0.33 -16.63 10.81
C GLY A 221 1.32 -16.97 9.70
N SER A 222 1.48 -16.11 8.68
CA SER A 222 2.43 -16.29 7.60
C SER A 222 3.89 -15.97 7.98
N LEU A 223 4.10 -15.06 8.95
CA LEU A 223 5.41 -14.68 9.47
C LEU A 223 5.96 -15.71 10.44
N ARG A 224 5.09 -16.30 11.26
CA ARG A 224 5.42 -17.35 12.23
C ARG A 224 6.34 -18.42 11.68
N ASP A 225 5.97 -18.99 10.54
CA ASP A 225 6.66 -20.12 9.94
C ASP A 225 8.03 -19.70 9.36
N ARG A 226 8.24 -18.41 9.09
CA ARG A 226 9.48 -17.84 8.54
C ARG A 226 10.48 -17.48 9.64
N MET A 227 9.98 -16.93 10.75
CA MET A 227 10.84 -16.40 11.81
C MET A 227 11.76 -17.44 12.43
N ILE A 228 11.26 -18.66 12.64
CA ILE A 228 12.08 -19.76 13.19
C ILE A 228 13.22 -20.11 12.23
N GLY A 229 13.00 -20.00 10.92
CA GLY A 229 14.05 -20.20 9.91
C GLY A 229 15.17 -19.14 10.03
N TYR A 230 14.82 -17.88 10.29
CA TYR A 230 15.79 -16.78 10.38
C TYR A 230 16.67 -16.84 11.63
N MET A 231 16.23 -17.51 12.69
CA MET A 231 17.05 -17.68 13.90
C MET A 231 18.35 -18.46 13.63
N SER A 232 18.38 -19.30 12.58
CA SER A 232 19.57 -20.08 12.22
C SER A 232 20.67 -19.26 11.53
N GLU A 233 20.37 -18.01 11.17
CA GLU A 233 21.27 -17.12 10.42
C GLU A 233 21.97 -16.09 11.30
N SER A 234 21.79 -16.12 12.63
CA SER A 234 22.36 -15.15 13.58
C SER A 234 23.88 -15.25 13.77
N GLY A 235 24.54 -16.29 13.23
CA GLY A 235 26.00 -16.42 13.24
C GLY A 235 26.63 -16.75 14.61
N ILE A 236 25.88 -16.71 15.70
CA ILE A 236 26.37 -16.97 17.05
C ILE A 236 26.41 -18.48 17.30
N GLU A 237 27.56 -18.97 17.75
CA GLU A 237 27.86 -20.40 17.89
C GLU A 237 26.86 -21.15 18.76
N ASP A 238 26.48 -20.59 19.90
CA ASP A 238 25.49 -21.17 20.83
C ASP A 238 24.05 -21.14 20.28
N TYR A 239 23.80 -20.35 19.23
CA TYR A 239 22.49 -20.23 18.58
C TYR A 239 22.45 -20.84 17.16
N LYS A 240 23.47 -21.62 16.76
CA LYS A 240 23.55 -22.23 15.41
C LYS A 240 22.44 -23.26 15.12
N ASN A 241 21.75 -23.77 16.13
CA ASN A 241 20.78 -24.86 16.00
C ASN A 241 19.43 -24.55 16.67
N PRO A 242 18.66 -23.55 16.19
CA PRO A 242 17.34 -23.27 16.75
C PRO A 242 16.40 -24.49 16.57
N PRO A 243 15.51 -24.75 17.53
CA PRO A 243 14.48 -25.77 17.36
C PRO A 243 13.63 -25.50 16.11
N ALA A 244 13.38 -26.54 15.31
CA ALA A 244 12.61 -26.41 14.07
C ALA A 244 11.17 -25.90 14.29
N VAL A 245 10.61 -26.13 15.49
CA VAL A 245 9.31 -25.62 15.92
C VAL A 245 9.40 -25.21 17.39
N ILE A 246 8.96 -23.99 17.69
CA ILE A 246 8.79 -23.49 19.06
C ILE A 246 7.31 -23.17 19.26
N GLU A 247 6.68 -23.88 20.19
CA GLU A 247 5.28 -23.63 20.59
C GLU A 247 5.11 -22.19 21.05
N LYS A 248 4.01 -21.54 20.67
CA LYS A 248 3.80 -20.09 20.89
C LYS A 248 4.06 -19.67 22.34
N PHE A 249 3.47 -20.37 23.31
CA PHE A 249 3.61 -20.07 24.74
C PHE A 249 5.01 -20.30 25.31
N ARG A 250 5.90 -20.99 24.58
CA ARG A 250 7.31 -21.21 24.95
C ARG A 250 8.27 -20.21 24.30
N ARG A 251 7.75 -19.26 23.52
CA ARG A 251 8.56 -18.21 22.90
C ARG A 251 8.76 -17.04 23.86
N GLY A 252 9.20 -15.89 23.34
CA GLY A 252 9.53 -14.71 24.12
C GLY A 252 10.66 -15.00 25.09
N TRP A 253 10.48 -14.54 26.33
CA TRP A 253 11.43 -14.68 27.43
C TRP A 253 11.51 -16.10 28.04
N TYR A 254 10.72 -17.06 27.53
CA TYR A 254 10.82 -18.48 27.91
C TYR A 254 11.78 -19.29 27.01
N ASN A 255 12.38 -18.65 26.00
CA ASN A 255 13.31 -19.29 25.09
C ASN A 255 14.38 -18.31 24.62
N TRP A 256 15.66 -18.68 24.81
CA TRP A 256 16.79 -17.78 24.55
C TRP A 256 16.85 -17.26 23.10
N TYR A 257 16.47 -18.06 22.10
CA TYR A 257 16.50 -17.63 20.69
C TYR A 257 15.50 -16.49 20.43
N THR A 258 14.27 -16.65 20.92
CA THR A 258 13.24 -15.62 20.77
C THR A 258 13.49 -14.43 21.69
N ALA A 259 13.97 -14.67 22.90
CA ALA A 259 14.32 -13.64 23.87
C ALA A 259 15.43 -12.72 23.33
N ARG A 260 16.49 -13.30 22.76
CA ARG A 260 17.59 -12.54 22.17
C ARG A 260 17.12 -11.60 21.04
N MET A 261 16.21 -12.09 20.20
CA MET A 261 15.62 -11.30 19.11
C MET A 261 14.74 -10.16 19.63
N LEU A 262 14.05 -10.36 20.75
CA LEU A 262 13.25 -9.33 21.43
C LEU A 262 14.08 -8.37 22.27
N CYS A 263 15.28 -8.78 22.69
CA CYS A 263 16.19 -7.98 23.48
C CYS A 263 16.53 -6.68 22.73
N PRO A 264 16.45 -5.52 23.40
CA PRO A 264 16.92 -4.27 22.83
C PRO A 264 18.36 -4.36 22.34
N GLN A 265 18.66 -3.73 21.20
CA GLN A 265 20.01 -3.77 20.64
C GLN A 265 21.08 -3.28 21.63
N ALA A 266 20.77 -2.25 22.42
CA ALA A 266 21.69 -1.68 23.40
C ALA A 266 21.92 -2.58 24.63
N ALA A 267 21.04 -3.54 24.89
CA ALA A 267 21.11 -4.46 26.02
C ALA A 267 21.59 -5.87 25.61
N LEU A 268 21.97 -6.04 24.34
CA LEU A 268 22.26 -7.35 23.76
C LEU A 268 23.50 -8.00 24.38
N ASP A 269 24.55 -7.21 24.65
CA ASP A 269 25.76 -7.70 25.33
C ASP A 269 25.44 -8.22 26.74
N ARG A 270 24.64 -7.46 27.50
CA ARG A 270 24.18 -7.87 28.84
C ARG A 270 23.31 -9.13 28.78
N PHE A 271 22.48 -9.27 27.76
CA PHE A 271 21.70 -10.50 27.55
C PHE A 271 22.61 -11.69 27.24
N ASP A 272 23.61 -11.51 26.37
CA ASP A 272 24.53 -12.59 25.97
C ASP A 272 25.48 -13.02 27.11
N GLU A 273 25.76 -12.13 28.08
CA GLU A 273 26.52 -12.45 29.30
C GLU A 273 25.80 -13.41 30.24
N ASP A 274 24.50 -13.19 30.50
CA ASP A 274 23.68 -14.05 31.36
C ASP A 274 22.20 -14.06 30.89
N PRO A 275 21.88 -14.89 29.87
CA PRO A 275 20.54 -14.93 29.28
C PRO A 275 19.46 -15.34 30.27
N ASP A 276 19.77 -16.22 31.22
CA ASP A 276 18.81 -16.73 32.21
C ASP A 276 18.41 -15.62 33.18
N LYS A 277 19.40 -14.94 33.78
CA LYS A 277 19.14 -13.81 34.68
C LYS A 277 18.41 -12.68 33.97
N PHE A 278 18.80 -12.34 32.74
CA PHE A 278 18.12 -11.32 31.97
C PHE A 278 16.64 -11.67 31.74
N CYS A 279 16.35 -12.89 31.28
CA CYS A 279 14.98 -13.34 31.06
C CYS A 279 14.16 -13.35 32.36
N GLU A 280 14.74 -13.81 33.47
CA GLU A 280 14.10 -13.78 34.80
C GLU A 280 13.73 -12.35 35.24
N THR A 281 14.64 -11.39 35.08
CA THR A 281 14.38 -9.97 35.38
C THR A 281 13.20 -9.44 34.56
N ILE A 282 13.17 -9.70 33.26
CA ILE A 282 12.06 -9.22 32.41
C ILE A 282 10.73 -9.87 32.79
N MET A 283 10.74 -11.17 33.07
CA MET A 283 9.52 -11.92 33.44
C MET A 283 8.98 -11.53 34.82
N ALA A 284 9.86 -11.12 35.75
CA ALA A 284 9.46 -10.64 37.07
C ALA A 284 8.77 -9.27 37.03
N GLY A 285 8.93 -8.52 35.93
CA GLY A 285 8.61 -7.11 35.88
C GLY A 285 9.85 -6.31 36.26
N PRO A 286 10.54 -5.69 35.29
CA PRO A 286 11.77 -4.96 35.59
C PRO A 286 11.44 -3.70 36.41
N GLU A 287 12.27 -3.43 37.43
CA GLU A 287 12.12 -2.30 38.35
C GLU A 287 13.47 -1.56 38.51
N GLY A 288 13.43 -0.32 38.99
CA GLY A 288 14.64 0.46 39.26
C GLY A 288 15.42 0.78 37.98
N GLU A 289 16.72 0.47 37.95
CA GLU A 289 17.59 0.72 36.79
C GLU A 289 17.13 -0.02 35.52
N ASP A 290 16.39 -1.12 35.69
CA ASP A 290 15.90 -1.94 34.58
C ASP A 290 14.50 -1.56 34.10
N GLU A 291 13.78 -0.65 34.78
CA GLU A 291 12.37 -0.33 34.49
C GLU A 291 12.11 -0.01 33.01
N ASN A 292 13.06 0.65 32.36
CA ASN A 292 12.96 1.09 30.98
C ASN A 292 13.67 0.19 29.97
N ILE A 293 14.23 -0.95 30.40
CA ILE A 293 15.10 -1.78 29.57
C ILE A 293 14.40 -2.23 28.29
N ILE A 294 13.12 -2.61 28.36
CA ILE A 294 12.32 -3.09 27.22
C ILE A 294 11.16 -2.13 26.87
N LYS A 295 11.39 -0.82 26.88
CA LYS A 295 10.41 0.15 26.35
C LYS A 295 10.45 0.23 24.82
N ALA A 296 9.38 0.77 24.22
CA ALA A 296 9.22 0.82 22.78
C ALA A 296 10.35 1.56 22.03
N GLY A 297 10.87 2.66 22.59
CA GLY A 297 12.02 3.38 22.04
C GLY A 297 13.34 2.60 22.11
N ASN A 298 13.43 1.56 22.95
CA ASN A 298 14.56 0.63 23.00
C ASN A 298 14.35 -0.50 21.98
N PHE A 299 14.63 -0.19 20.71
CA PHE A 299 14.32 -1.06 19.58
C PHE A 299 14.93 -2.48 19.72
N PRO A 300 14.11 -3.54 19.53
CA PRO A 300 14.58 -4.92 19.57
C PRO A 300 15.63 -5.24 18.51
N SER A 301 16.54 -6.16 18.83
CA SER A 301 17.65 -6.57 17.95
C SER A 301 17.19 -7.12 16.60
N PHE A 302 15.99 -7.72 16.51
CA PHE A 302 15.45 -8.20 15.24
C PHE A 302 15.22 -7.09 14.20
N LEU A 303 15.12 -5.82 14.63
CA LEU A 303 14.99 -4.67 13.72
C LEU A 303 16.32 -4.27 13.10
N TYR A 304 17.44 -4.74 13.65
CA TYR A 304 18.77 -4.38 13.21
C TYR A 304 19.36 -5.41 12.26
N ASP A 305 20.07 -4.92 11.24
CA ASP A 305 21.09 -5.74 10.57
C ASP A 305 22.30 -5.88 11.50
N GLN A 306 22.47 -7.06 12.09
CA GLN A 306 23.52 -7.33 13.07
C GLN A 306 24.93 -7.18 12.48
N ASP A 307 25.08 -7.30 11.15
CA ASP A 307 26.36 -7.08 10.47
C ASP A 307 26.74 -5.58 10.40
N LEU A 308 25.74 -4.69 10.54
CA LEU A 308 25.89 -3.23 10.46
C LEU A 308 25.72 -2.52 11.80
N ALA A 309 25.08 -3.18 12.78
CA ALA A 309 24.78 -2.62 14.08
C ALA A 309 26.07 -2.15 14.78
N ASP A 310 26.01 -0.95 15.34
CA ASP A 310 27.15 -0.29 15.97
C ASP A 310 26.65 0.36 17.27
N PRO A 311 27.11 -0.09 18.44
CA PRO A 311 26.71 0.49 19.73
C PRO A 311 26.99 1.99 19.83
N ALA A 312 27.98 2.52 19.10
CA ALA A 312 28.30 3.93 19.09
C ALA A 312 27.41 4.76 18.14
N GLN A 313 26.66 4.10 17.25
CA GLN A 313 25.79 4.75 16.25
C GLN A 313 24.43 4.03 16.18
N PRO A 314 23.47 4.39 17.05
CA PRO A 314 22.20 3.66 17.22
C PRO A 314 21.34 3.52 15.97
N THR A 315 21.53 4.38 14.96
CA THR A 315 20.77 4.32 13.70
C THR A 315 21.37 3.38 12.68
N LYS A 316 22.61 2.91 12.86
CA LYS A 316 23.25 1.97 11.92
C LYS A 316 22.60 0.60 12.02
N GLY A 317 22.18 0.09 10.87
CA GLY A 317 21.49 -1.20 10.76
C GLY A 317 20.04 -1.19 11.23
N LEU A 318 19.58 -0.15 11.93
CA LEU A 318 18.20 -0.01 12.39
C LEU A 318 17.21 -0.08 11.21
N LEU A 319 16.10 -0.79 11.41
CA LEU A 319 15.07 -1.13 10.42
C LEU A 319 15.60 -1.84 9.16
N ARG A 320 16.80 -2.44 9.20
CA ARG A 320 17.35 -3.28 8.11
C ARG A 320 17.41 -4.77 8.48
N GLY A 321 16.73 -5.17 9.54
CA GLY A 321 16.57 -6.57 9.94
C GLY A 321 16.00 -7.44 8.81
N LYS A 322 16.72 -8.51 8.45
CA LYS A 322 16.38 -9.45 7.35
C LYS A 322 15.00 -10.10 7.50
N SER A 323 14.49 -10.14 8.74
CA SER A 323 13.25 -10.80 9.18
C SER A 323 11.95 -10.10 8.79
N LEU A 324 11.99 -8.80 8.48
CA LEU A 324 10.78 -7.99 8.31
C LEU A 324 9.98 -8.36 7.05
N TRP A 325 10.60 -8.33 5.86
CA TRP A 325 9.84 -8.42 4.59
C TRP A 325 10.28 -9.51 3.62
N THR A 326 11.28 -10.30 3.98
CA THR A 326 11.75 -11.36 3.09
C THR A 326 10.98 -12.67 3.33
N GLY A 327 10.76 -13.45 2.27
CA GLY A 327 10.33 -14.85 2.39
C GLY A 327 11.55 -15.79 2.55
N PRO A 328 11.37 -17.05 2.98
CA PRO A 328 12.48 -17.96 3.28
C PRO A 328 13.46 -18.16 2.12
N GLY A 329 12.95 -18.20 0.88
CA GLY A 329 13.77 -18.32 -0.33
C GLY A 329 14.45 -17.02 -0.80
N SER A 330 14.16 -15.88 -0.17
CA SER A 330 14.74 -14.56 -0.48
C SER A 330 15.56 -13.97 0.67
N ALA A 331 15.35 -14.41 1.91
CA ALA A 331 16.09 -13.93 3.07
C ALA A 331 17.60 -14.20 2.95
N ARG A 332 17.94 -15.34 2.35
CA ARG A 332 19.33 -15.76 2.07
C ARG A 332 19.95 -15.05 0.87
N LEU A 333 19.22 -14.15 0.20
CA LEU A 333 19.69 -13.44 -0.98
C LEU A 333 19.92 -11.97 -0.61
N ALA A 334 21.16 -11.50 -0.73
CA ALA A 334 21.58 -10.14 -0.34
C ALA A 334 20.83 -8.97 -1.01
N ARG A 335 19.96 -9.23 -2.00
CA ARG A 335 19.13 -8.23 -2.70
C ARG A 335 17.73 -8.75 -3.03
N GLY A 336 17.22 -9.66 -2.21
CA GLY A 336 15.96 -10.36 -2.50
C GLY A 336 16.07 -11.28 -3.71
N ARG A 337 14.93 -11.79 -4.18
CA ARG A 337 14.88 -12.77 -5.29
C ARG A 337 15.16 -12.09 -6.63
N LYS A 338 16.14 -12.57 -7.41
CA LYS A 338 16.45 -12.03 -8.75
C LYS A 338 15.49 -12.49 -9.86
N ASP A 339 14.81 -13.63 -9.65
CA ASP A 339 13.96 -14.27 -10.65
C ASP A 339 12.54 -14.56 -10.15
N LYS A 340 11.58 -14.63 -11.09
CA LYS A 340 10.21 -15.12 -10.81
C LYS A 340 10.28 -16.58 -10.36
N THR A 341 10.05 -16.84 -9.08
CA THR A 341 9.87 -18.20 -8.57
C THR A 341 8.41 -18.63 -8.76
N PRO A 342 8.12 -19.90 -9.12
CA PRO A 342 6.76 -20.43 -9.06
C PRO A 342 6.18 -20.29 -7.64
N GLY A 343 4.98 -19.70 -7.52
CA GLY A 343 4.31 -19.47 -6.24
C GLY A 343 3.21 -18.41 -6.31
N LYS A 344 2.51 -18.19 -5.19
CA LYS A 344 1.57 -17.07 -5.06
C LYS A 344 2.34 -15.75 -5.15
N PRO A 345 1.82 -14.74 -5.87
CA PRO A 345 2.46 -13.43 -5.94
C PRO A 345 2.57 -12.81 -4.55
N PRO A 346 3.59 -11.95 -4.30
CA PRO A 346 3.71 -11.20 -3.05
C PRO A 346 2.42 -10.42 -2.73
N ILE A 347 2.13 -10.26 -1.45
CA ILE A 347 0.93 -9.54 -0.99
C ILE A 347 0.87 -8.11 -1.55
N ALA A 348 2.02 -7.45 -1.63
CA ALA A 348 2.23 -6.19 -2.31
C ALA A 348 1.64 -6.16 -3.74
N TRP A 349 1.85 -7.21 -4.54
CA TRP A 349 1.30 -7.27 -5.90
C TRP A 349 -0.20 -7.41 -5.92
N LYS A 350 -0.78 -8.18 -4.99
CA LYS A 350 -2.24 -8.33 -4.88
C LYS A 350 -2.90 -6.96 -4.68
N TYR A 351 -2.29 -6.14 -3.84
CA TYR A 351 -2.82 -4.83 -3.47
C TYR A 351 -2.22 -3.66 -4.26
N LYS A 352 -1.39 -3.93 -5.27
CA LYS A 352 -0.73 -2.92 -6.11
C LYS A 352 0.08 -1.89 -5.31
N LEU A 353 0.71 -2.33 -4.23
CA LEU A 353 1.67 -1.52 -3.50
C LEU A 353 2.95 -1.43 -4.33
N ASP A 354 3.52 -0.24 -4.41
CA ASP A 354 4.71 0.11 -5.18
C ASP A 354 5.85 0.72 -4.34
N HIS A 355 5.53 1.12 -3.11
CA HIS A 355 6.46 1.70 -2.15
C HIS A 355 6.27 1.14 -0.73
N VAL A 356 7.36 1.08 0.05
CA VAL A 356 7.35 0.82 1.49
C VAL A 356 7.20 2.16 2.21
N THR A 357 6.31 2.20 3.20
CA THR A 357 6.11 3.38 4.06
C THR A 357 6.54 3.08 5.50
N SER A 358 6.79 4.13 6.29
CA SER A 358 7.08 4.01 7.73
C SER A 358 6.03 3.16 8.47
N ARG A 359 4.73 3.40 8.20
CA ARG A 359 3.60 2.64 8.77
C ARG A 359 3.61 1.17 8.38
N THR A 360 4.00 0.83 7.15
CA THR A 360 4.14 -0.58 6.75
C THR A 360 5.31 -1.26 7.48
N LEU A 361 6.43 -0.56 7.68
CA LEU A 361 7.57 -1.05 8.48
C LEU A 361 7.16 -1.27 9.94
N ALA A 362 6.52 -0.27 10.55
CA ALA A 362 6.01 -0.31 11.92
C ALA A 362 5.02 -1.46 12.12
N TYR A 363 4.08 -1.64 11.20
CA TYR A 363 3.14 -2.76 11.20
C TYR A 363 3.86 -4.12 11.21
N THR A 364 4.87 -4.26 10.35
CA THR A 364 5.61 -5.50 10.21
C THR A 364 6.47 -5.78 11.43
N ALA A 365 7.12 -4.76 11.99
CA ALA A 365 7.86 -4.84 13.24
C ALA A 365 6.96 -5.32 14.39
N MET A 366 5.78 -4.72 14.53
CA MET A 366 4.77 -5.12 15.51
C MET A 366 4.33 -6.58 15.32
N LEU A 367 4.09 -7.02 14.08
CA LEU A 367 3.74 -8.41 13.80
C LEU A 367 4.87 -9.38 14.16
N VAL A 368 6.13 -9.06 13.82
CA VAL A 368 7.29 -9.89 14.13
C VAL A 368 7.47 -10.00 15.64
N ARG A 369 7.39 -8.88 16.35
CA ARG A 369 7.46 -8.86 17.81
C ARG A 369 6.36 -9.70 18.44
N TYR A 370 5.12 -9.51 17.98
CA TYR A 370 4.00 -10.34 18.40
C TYR A 370 4.33 -11.82 18.16
N GLU A 371 4.78 -12.23 16.98
CA GLU A 371 5.09 -13.64 16.71
C GLU A 371 6.23 -14.21 17.56
N LEU A 372 7.22 -13.39 17.93
CA LEU A 372 8.34 -13.76 18.78
C LEU A 372 7.97 -13.87 20.26
N ASN A 373 6.93 -13.20 20.74
CA ASN A 373 6.52 -13.25 22.14
C ASN A 373 5.76 -14.55 22.51
N SER A 374 5.42 -14.72 23.79
CA SER A 374 4.74 -15.91 24.33
C SER A 374 3.20 -15.86 24.29
N GLN A 375 2.60 -14.73 23.89
CA GLN A 375 1.16 -14.53 24.02
C GLN A 375 0.34 -15.33 23.01
N THR A 376 -0.61 -16.14 23.48
CA THR A 376 -1.45 -16.99 22.62
C THR A 376 -2.58 -16.21 21.93
N SER A 377 -2.90 -15.02 22.43
CA SER A 377 -3.86 -14.08 21.84
C SER A 377 -3.19 -12.76 21.55
N PHE A 378 -3.64 -12.06 20.51
CA PHE A 378 -3.09 -10.77 20.14
C PHE A 378 -3.44 -9.72 21.20
N GLN A 379 -2.41 -9.12 21.79
CA GLN A 379 -2.48 -8.01 22.74
C GLN A 379 -1.42 -6.97 22.35
N THR A 380 -1.66 -5.71 22.70
CA THR A 380 -0.70 -4.62 22.49
C THR A 380 0.45 -4.73 23.48
N THR A 381 0.11 -4.92 24.76
CA THR A 381 1.09 -4.99 25.84
C THR A 381 1.57 -6.43 26.04
N ASP A 382 2.88 -6.65 26.20
CA ASP A 382 3.43 -7.95 26.58
C ASP A 382 4.32 -7.91 27.85
N VAL A 383 5.01 -9.02 28.13
CA VAL A 383 5.73 -9.24 29.39
C VAL A 383 6.76 -8.13 29.64
N GLY A 384 6.78 -7.64 30.87
CA GLY A 384 7.67 -6.57 31.34
C GLY A 384 7.30 -5.17 30.82
N GLY A 385 6.04 -4.97 30.42
CA GLY A 385 5.45 -3.64 30.26
C GLY A 385 5.73 -2.96 28.92
N PHE A 386 6.14 -3.70 27.90
CA PHE A 386 6.27 -3.17 26.54
C PHE A 386 4.90 -3.02 25.90
N ASP A 387 4.65 -1.90 25.22
CA ASP A 387 3.46 -1.68 24.40
C ASP A 387 3.76 -1.65 22.89
N GLY A 388 3.03 -2.48 22.12
CA GLY A 388 3.10 -2.54 20.67
C GLY A 388 2.49 -1.35 19.93
N TYR A 389 1.61 -0.57 20.57
CA TYR A 389 1.15 0.73 20.07
C TYR A 389 2.31 1.72 20.10
N ASP A 390 3.01 1.83 21.23
CA ASP A 390 4.15 2.72 21.36
C ASP A 390 5.25 2.36 20.35
N LEU A 391 5.54 1.06 20.15
CA LEU A 391 6.49 0.65 19.10
C LEU A 391 6.07 1.12 17.70
N PHE A 392 4.77 1.05 17.40
CA PHE A 392 4.26 1.50 16.12
C PHE A 392 4.48 3.00 15.95
N SER A 393 4.10 3.79 16.96
CA SER A 393 4.27 5.25 16.98
C SER A 393 5.75 5.64 16.87
N GLU A 394 6.62 5.09 17.72
CA GLU A 394 8.06 5.36 17.70
C GLU A 394 8.69 5.09 16.32
N ILE A 395 8.32 3.98 15.66
CA ILE A 395 8.82 3.68 14.31
C ILE A 395 8.27 4.66 13.28
N VAL A 396 7.02 5.12 13.41
CA VAL A 396 6.47 6.13 12.51
C VAL A 396 7.15 7.48 12.71
N ASP A 397 7.39 7.86 13.97
CA ASP A 397 7.99 9.13 14.38
C ASP A 397 9.47 9.24 14.00
N LEU A 398 10.19 8.11 13.86
CA LEU A 398 11.53 8.07 13.24
C LEU A 398 11.55 8.66 11.82
N PHE A 399 10.40 8.70 11.13
CA PHE A 399 10.25 9.27 9.78
C PHE A 399 9.49 10.61 9.78
N SER A 400 9.40 11.28 10.93
CA SER A 400 8.76 12.60 11.07
C SER A 400 9.45 13.71 10.27
N ASP A 401 10.74 13.55 9.95
CA ASP A 401 11.47 14.36 8.97
C ASP A 401 11.68 13.56 7.67
N PRO A 402 10.78 13.70 6.66
CA PRO A 402 10.93 13.05 5.36
C PRO A 402 12.15 13.51 4.57
N GLU A 403 12.71 14.69 4.89
CA GLU A 403 13.84 15.26 4.16
C GLU A 403 15.18 14.71 4.63
N SER A 404 15.24 14.16 5.85
CA SER A 404 16.39 13.46 6.40
C SER A 404 16.92 12.38 5.45
N GLN A 405 18.24 12.39 5.24
CA GLN A 405 18.92 11.42 4.40
C GLN A 405 18.71 9.99 4.89
N TRP A 406 18.67 9.78 6.21
CA TRP A 406 18.46 8.45 6.79
C TRP A 406 17.07 7.89 6.46
N CYS A 407 16.03 8.73 6.48
CA CYS A 407 14.66 8.35 6.14
C CYS A 407 14.58 7.90 4.68
N LYS A 408 15.08 8.74 3.77
CA LYS A 408 15.13 8.46 2.32
C LYS A 408 15.89 7.18 2.02
N ASP A 409 17.11 7.05 2.56
CA ASP A 409 17.97 5.89 2.34
C ASP A 409 17.35 4.60 2.87
N THR A 410 16.64 4.66 3.99
CA THR A 410 16.00 3.49 4.61
C THR A 410 14.80 3.02 3.78
N LEU A 411 13.94 3.94 3.34
CA LEU A 411 12.79 3.60 2.50
C LEU A 411 13.23 3.15 1.10
N ASP A 412 14.18 3.84 0.46
CA ASP A 412 14.72 3.48 -0.85
C ASP A 412 15.39 2.10 -0.86
N TRP A 413 16.07 1.77 0.23
CA TRP A 413 16.66 0.45 0.42
C TRP A 413 15.58 -0.63 0.44
N TRP A 414 14.51 -0.45 1.22
CA TRP A 414 13.38 -1.38 1.28
C TRP A 414 12.64 -1.48 -0.04
N ASP A 415 12.44 -0.35 -0.70
CA ASP A 415 11.84 -0.28 -2.02
C ASP A 415 12.60 -1.11 -3.05
N SER A 416 13.92 -1.00 -3.00
CA SER A 416 14.82 -1.79 -3.83
C SER A 416 14.78 -3.27 -3.42
N ALA A 417 14.78 -3.59 -2.13
CA ALA A 417 14.78 -4.96 -1.65
C ALA A 417 13.47 -5.72 -1.94
N VAL A 418 12.33 -5.04 -1.83
CA VAL A 418 10.98 -5.63 -1.95
C VAL A 418 10.45 -5.53 -3.38
N PHE A 419 10.63 -4.37 -4.03
CA PHE A 419 9.96 -4.06 -5.30
C PHE A 419 10.86 -4.07 -6.53
N ALA A 420 12.17 -4.39 -6.43
CA ALA A 420 13.08 -4.41 -7.59
C ALA A 420 12.62 -5.29 -8.77
N ASN A 421 11.74 -6.27 -8.53
CA ASN A 421 11.26 -7.21 -9.55
C ASN A 421 9.78 -7.07 -9.88
N VAL A 422 9.13 -6.00 -9.41
CA VAL A 422 7.73 -5.73 -9.79
C VAL A 422 7.70 -5.28 -11.25
N PRO A 423 6.99 -5.99 -12.14
CA PRO A 423 6.88 -5.59 -13.54
C PRO A 423 6.26 -4.20 -13.67
N GLY A 424 6.90 -3.30 -14.43
CA GLY A 424 6.39 -1.95 -14.70
C GLY A 424 6.97 -0.84 -13.81
N ARG A 425 7.72 -1.16 -12.74
CA ARG A 425 8.49 -0.15 -12.01
C ARG A 425 9.64 0.32 -12.89
N GLN A 426 9.77 1.63 -13.10
CA GLN A 426 10.99 2.19 -13.67
C GLN A 426 12.10 1.87 -12.66
N LYS A 427 13.06 1.03 -13.05
CA LYS A 427 14.24 0.79 -12.21
C LYS A 427 14.85 2.16 -11.91
N PRO A 428 15.19 2.48 -10.65
CA PRO A 428 15.92 3.69 -10.37
C PRO A 428 17.19 3.63 -11.22
N THR A 429 17.22 4.46 -12.27
CA THR A 429 18.40 4.57 -13.11
C THR A 429 19.39 5.30 -12.25
N SER A 430 20.27 4.58 -11.55
CA SER A 430 21.47 5.22 -11.06
C SER A 430 22.19 5.72 -12.32
N LYS A 431 22.13 7.03 -12.56
CA LYS A 431 22.79 7.67 -13.70
C LYS A 431 24.31 7.77 -13.49
N SER A 432 24.87 6.98 -12.58
CA SER A 432 26.26 7.04 -12.12
C SER A 432 26.94 5.68 -12.25
N GLY A 433 26.72 5.01 -13.37
CA GLY A 433 27.53 3.87 -13.79
C GLY A 433 28.29 4.23 -15.07
N PRO A 434 29.57 3.87 -15.21
CA PRO A 434 30.23 3.96 -16.51
C PRO A 434 29.41 3.17 -17.54
N LEU A 435 29.13 3.79 -18.69
CA LEU A 435 28.36 3.18 -19.78
C LEU A 435 28.95 1.81 -20.10
N THR A 436 28.09 0.79 -20.14
CA THR A 436 28.54 -0.54 -20.54
C THR A 436 28.94 -0.52 -22.01
N VAL A 437 29.82 -1.43 -22.43
CA VAL A 437 30.19 -1.59 -23.85
C VAL A 437 28.95 -1.80 -24.73
N ALA A 438 27.92 -2.47 -24.20
CA ALA A 438 26.66 -2.66 -24.91
C ALA A 438 25.89 -1.34 -25.10
N ASP A 439 25.94 -0.42 -24.14
CA ASP A 439 25.31 0.90 -24.26
C ASP A 439 26.09 1.78 -25.24
N GLN A 440 27.42 1.72 -25.23
CA GLN A 440 28.28 2.40 -26.20
C GLN A 440 27.99 1.91 -27.63
N LEU A 441 27.93 0.59 -27.83
CA LEU A 441 27.57 -0.01 -29.13
C LEU A 441 26.16 0.33 -29.59
N ARG A 442 25.19 0.49 -28.67
CA ARG A 442 23.83 0.94 -29.00
C ARG A 442 23.83 2.40 -29.45
N ILE A 443 24.60 3.26 -28.79
CA ILE A 443 24.76 4.66 -29.16
C ILE A 443 25.40 4.76 -30.55
N GLU A 444 26.49 4.02 -30.81
CA GLU A 444 27.17 3.96 -32.10
C GLU A 444 26.24 3.47 -33.22
N ARG A 445 25.50 2.39 -33.00
CA ARG A 445 24.53 1.87 -33.98
C ARG A 445 23.42 2.89 -34.27
N CYS A 446 22.89 3.55 -33.26
CA CYS A 446 21.89 4.60 -33.44
C CYS A 446 22.44 5.80 -34.22
N ALA A 447 23.68 6.20 -33.97
CA ALA A 447 24.36 7.24 -34.74
C ALA A 447 24.56 6.82 -36.21
N ALA A 448 25.02 5.58 -36.45
CA ALA A 448 25.19 5.04 -37.80
C ALA A 448 23.86 4.94 -38.58
N ILE A 449 22.77 4.55 -37.91
CA ILE A 449 21.43 4.51 -38.52
C ILE A 449 20.94 5.93 -38.86
N LYS A 450 21.16 6.91 -37.98
CA LYS A 450 20.82 8.32 -38.26
C LYS A 450 21.62 8.87 -39.42
N ALA A 451 22.93 8.61 -39.47
CA ALA A 451 23.80 9.00 -40.57
C ALA A 451 23.36 8.37 -41.91
N ARG A 452 23.02 7.07 -41.91
CA ARG A 452 22.50 6.38 -43.10
C ARG A 452 21.16 6.95 -43.57
N LYS A 453 20.25 7.29 -42.65
CA LYS A 453 18.98 7.95 -42.99
C LYS A 453 19.19 9.39 -43.51
N ALA A 454 20.18 10.11 -43.01
CA ALA A 454 20.54 11.44 -43.52
C ALA A 454 21.17 11.37 -44.93
N ALA A 455 22.03 10.38 -45.19
CA ALA A 455 22.59 10.12 -46.51
C ALA A 455 21.49 9.73 -47.53
N GLN A 456 20.54 8.88 -47.14
CA GLN A 456 19.40 8.53 -48.01
C GLN A 456 18.47 9.70 -48.30
N ARG A 457 18.35 10.67 -47.38
CA ARG A 457 17.57 11.90 -47.62
C ARG A 457 18.29 12.87 -48.56
N SER A 458 19.62 12.92 -48.52
CA SER A 458 20.40 13.77 -49.44
C SER A 458 20.48 13.19 -50.84
N ASP A 459 20.60 11.86 -51.00
CA ASP A 459 20.51 11.20 -52.32
C ASP A 459 19.16 11.42 -52.99
N ARG A 460 18.06 11.41 -52.21
CA ARG A 460 16.72 11.71 -52.72
C ARG A 460 16.59 13.17 -53.20
N SER A 461 17.26 14.12 -52.53
CA SER A 461 17.23 15.53 -52.96
C SER A 461 18.08 15.82 -54.21
N ILE A 462 19.07 14.96 -54.52
CA ILE A 462 19.87 15.08 -55.75
C ILE A 462 19.10 14.52 -56.96
N ALA A 463 18.29 13.48 -56.76
CA ALA A 463 17.45 12.88 -57.81
C ALA A 463 16.26 13.76 -58.25
N GLU A 464 15.84 14.74 -57.43
CA GLU A 464 14.71 15.64 -57.69
C GLU A 464 15.11 17.01 -58.29
N ARG A 465 16.35 17.20 -58.77
CA ARG A 465 16.71 18.40 -59.53
C ARG A 465 16.15 18.32 -60.96
N PRO A 466 15.27 19.24 -61.40
CA PRO A 466 14.65 19.19 -62.71
C PRO A 466 15.66 19.51 -63.83
N VAL A 467 15.63 18.70 -64.88
CA VAL A 467 16.30 18.93 -66.16
C VAL A 467 15.70 20.19 -66.79
N SER A 468 16.49 21.22 -67.00
CA SER A 468 16.10 22.42 -67.74
C SER A 468 16.07 22.13 -69.24
N GLU A 469 14.88 22.09 -69.83
CA GLU A 469 14.65 22.02 -71.29
C GLU A 469 14.54 23.41 -71.94
N PRO A 470 14.79 23.52 -73.26
CA PRO A 470 15.27 24.74 -73.91
C PRO A 470 14.15 25.71 -74.34
N THR A 471 14.50 27.00 -74.32
CA THR A 471 13.69 28.13 -74.78
C THR A 471 13.36 28.03 -76.28
N VAL A 472 12.07 27.91 -76.63
CA VAL A 472 11.57 28.07 -78.00
C VAL A 472 11.32 29.56 -78.27
N SER A 473 12.15 30.15 -79.12
CA SER A 473 11.97 31.51 -79.66
C SER A 473 11.09 31.46 -80.91
N SER A 474 10.01 32.23 -80.86
CA SER A 474 9.07 32.47 -81.96
C SER A 474 9.77 33.08 -83.17
N GLN A 475 9.65 32.41 -84.32
CA GLN A 475 9.92 32.98 -85.64
C GLN A 475 9.02 34.19 -85.86
N ASN A 476 9.61 35.30 -86.32
CA ASN A 476 8.88 36.26 -87.13
C ASN A 476 9.72 36.54 -88.38
N SER A 477 9.17 36.14 -89.51
CA SER A 477 9.77 36.29 -90.83
C SER A 477 9.53 37.71 -91.34
N GLN A 478 10.59 38.40 -91.77
CA GLN A 478 10.49 39.31 -92.91
C GLN A 478 11.83 39.37 -93.64
N ALA A 479 11.78 38.88 -94.88
CA ALA A 479 12.83 38.95 -95.89
C ALA A 479 12.92 40.37 -96.46
N VAL A 480 14.12 40.85 -96.80
CA VAL A 480 14.46 41.55 -98.06
C VAL A 480 15.99 41.55 -98.24
N LEU A 481 16.44 40.76 -99.24
CA LEU A 481 17.49 40.90 -100.28
C LEU A 481 18.86 41.62 -100.05
N PRO A 482 19.88 41.28 -100.88
CA PRO A 482 21.30 41.48 -100.61
C PRO A 482 21.94 42.70 -101.30
N ASP A 483 23.16 42.98 -100.84
CA ASP A 483 24.33 43.62 -101.49
C ASP A 483 24.17 44.98 -102.19
N ASN A 484 24.58 46.05 -101.48
CA ASN A 484 25.86 46.75 -101.75
C ASN A 484 26.16 47.79 -100.66
#